data_AF-A0A849C2Y5-F1
#
_entry.id   AF-A0A849C2Y5-F1
#
_cell.length_a   1.000
_cell.length_b   1.000
_cell.length_c   1.000
_cell.angle_alpha   90.00
_cell.angle_beta   90.00
_cell.angle_gamma   90.00
#
_symmetry.space_group_name_H-M   'P 1'
#
loop_
_entity.id
_entity.type
_entity.pdbx_description
1 polymer ?
#
loop_
_entity_poly.entity_id
_entity_poly.type
_entity_poly.pdbx_seq_one_letter_code
_entity_poly.pdbx_strand_id
1 'polypeptide(L)'
;MTAGWAPEPLAVRTDLARGGRWTSLAAPGREWLWHHPDPAVQAARASAVGPAFVDAGGGEECLPTVDGDPDHGAVWPLAWQPGAREGEAA
;
A
#
# COMPACT_ATOMS: atom_id res chain seq x y z
N MET A 1 10.24 34.18 9.93
CA MET A 1 8.85 33.81 9.61
C MET A 1 8.82 32.29 9.50
N THR A 2 8.44 31.59 10.56
CA THR A 2 8.08 30.16 10.43
C THR A 2 6.77 30.13 9.65
N ALA A 3 6.79 29.59 8.44
CA ALA A 3 5.54 29.30 7.74
C ALA A 3 4.66 28.49 8.70
N GLY A 4 3.43 28.96 8.93
CA GLY A 4 2.48 28.24 9.77
C GLY A 4 2.20 26.88 9.14
N TRP A 5 2.20 25.83 9.95
CA TRP A 5 1.68 24.53 9.53
C TRP A 5 0.17 24.66 9.27
N ALA A 6 -0.28 24.23 8.10
CA ALA A 6 -1.69 24.05 7.78
C ALA A 6 -1.93 22.58 7.40
N PRO A 7 -3.00 21.94 7.90
CA PRO A 7 -3.35 20.61 7.48
C PRO A 7 -3.85 20.62 6.04
N GLU A 8 -3.35 19.69 5.23
CA GLU A 8 -3.80 19.44 3.86
C GLU A 8 -4.56 18.11 3.81
N PRO A 9 -5.65 17.99 3.04
CA PRO A 9 -6.36 16.74 2.91
C PRO A 9 -5.48 15.70 2.20
N LEU A 10 -5.48 14.47 2.72
CA LEU A 10 -4.82 13.33 2.11
C LEU A 10 -5.85 12.41 1.45
N ALA A 11 -5.53 11.95 0.23
CA ALA A 11 -6.25 10.90 -0.46
C ALA A 11 -5.42 9.62 -0.46
N VAL A 12 -6.04 8.51 -0.05
CA VAL A 12 -5.43 7.18 -0.08
C VAL A 12 -6.03 6.37 -1.22
N ARG A 13 -5.19 5.58 -1.91
CA ARG A 13 -5.64 4.55 -2.85
C ARG A 13 -5.11 3.20 -2.42
N THR A 14 -5.97 2.19 -2.46
CA THR A 14 -5.63 0.82 -2.08
C THR A 14 -5.91 -0.17 -3.20
N ASP A 15 -5.18 -1.29 -3.23
CA ASP A 15 -5.50 -2.46 -4.05
C ASP A 15 -6.02 -3.58 -3.16
N LEU A 16 -7.34 -3.64 -3.01
CA LEU A 16 -8.01 -4.66 -2.22
C LEU A 16 -7.88 -6.06 -2.82
N ALA A 17 -7.57 -6.22 -4.10
CA ALA A 17 -7.38 -7.55 -4.68
C ALA A 17 -6.05 -8.19 -4.24
N ARG A 18 -5.12 -7.40 -3.67
CA ARG A 18 -3.76 -7.82 -3.34
C ARG A 18 -3.29 -7.17 -2.02
N GLY A 19 -3.73 -7.74 -0.92
CA GLY A 19 -3.25 -7.43 0.43
C GLY A 19 -3.75 -6.13 1.01
N GLY A 20 -4.73 -5.47 0.35
CA GLY A 20 -5.18 -4.14 0.76
C GLY A 20 -4.09 -3.07 0.67
N ARG A 21 -3.00 -3.33 -0.06
CA ARG A 21 -1.81 -2.46 -0.10
C ARG A 21 -2.16 -1.03 -0.50
N TRP A 22 -1.42 -0.09 0.02
CA TRP A 22 -1.52 1.32 -0.35
C TRP A 22 -0.67 1.57 -1.59
N THR A 23 -1.32 2.04 -2.66
CA THR A 23 -0.68 2.37 -3.94
C THR A 23 -0.48 3.87 -4.13
N SER A 24 -1.04 4.70 -3.24
CA SER A 24 -0.84 6.14 -3.21
C SER A 24 -1.29 6.71 -1.86
N LEU A 25 -0.56 7.72 -1.37
CA LEU A 25 -0.97 8.62 -0.30
C LEU A 25 -0.63 10.05 -0.74
N ALA A 26 -1.61 10.78 -1.23
CA ALA A 26 -1.35 12.05 -1.90
C ALA A 26 -2.03 13.24 -1.20
N ALA A 27 -1.31 14.36 -1.13
CA ALA A 27 -1.86 15.69 -0.86
C ALA A 27 -1.97 16.48 -2.20
N PRO A 28 -2.65 17.64 -2.25
CA PRO A 28 -2.60 18.50 -3.42
C PRO A 28 -1.16 18.80 -3.86
N GLY A 29 -0.77 18.28 -5.02
CA GLY A 29 0.54 18.50 -5.63
C GLY A 29 1.69 17.61 -5.13
N ARG A 30 1.45 16.63 -4.25
CA ARG A 30 2.52 15.74 -3.75
C ARG A 30 2.04 14.31 -3.48
N GLU A 31 2.75 13.35 -4.07
CA GLU A 31 2.75 11.95 -3.64
C GLU A 31 3.73 11.79 -2.46
N TRP A 32 3.31 11.05 -1.43
CA TRP A 32 4.11 10.82 -0.23
C TRP A 32 4.72 9.44 -0.17
N LEU A 33 4.14 8.45 -0.85
CA LEU A 33 4.73 7.13 -0.95
C LEU A 33 5.84 7.13 -1.99
N TRP A 34 6.94 6.46 -1.65
CA TRP A 34 7.96 6.16 -2.65
C TRP A 34 7.43 5.07 -3.58
N HIS A 35 7.71 5.21 -4.87
CA HIS A 35 7.47 4.18 -5.88
C HIS A 35 8.78 3.87 -6.60
N HIS A 36 9.01 2.58 -6.88
CA HIS A 36 10.15 2.18 -7.67
C HIS A 36 10.07 2.83 -9.07
N PRO A 37 11.13 3.54 -9.53
CA PRO A 37 11.07 4.32 -10.76
C PRO A 37 11.08 3.49 -12.03
N ASP A 38 11.57 2.24 -11.97
CA ASP A 38 11.55 1.30 -13.10
C ASP A 38 10.13 0.72 -13.34
N PRO A 39 9.51 0.98 -14.50
CA PRO A 39 8.20 0.42 -14.85
C PRO A 39 8.16 -1.11 -14.90
N ALA A 40 9.29 -1.78 -15.15
CA ALA A 40 9.36 -3.24 -15.18
C ALA A 40 9.12 -3.84 -13.77
N VAL A 41 9.61 -3.17 -12.72
CA VAL A 41 9.36 -3.57 -11.33
C VAL A 41 7.88 -3.38 -10.96
N GLN A 42 7.27 -2.28 -11.41
CA GLN A 42 5.83 -2.05 -11.22
C GLN A 42 4.98 -3.11 -11.92
N ALA A 43 5.34 -3.47 -13.16
CA ALA A 43 4.66 -4.52 -13.91
C ALA A 43 4.81 -5.89 -13.23
N ALA A 44 6.02 -6.23 -12.75
CA ALA A 44 6.30 -7.47 -12.04
C ALA A 44 5.39 -7.61 -10.80
N ARG A 45 5.26 -6.56 -9.98
CA ARG A 45 4.36 -6.56 -8.80
C ARG A 45 2.90 -6.77 -9.17
N ALA A 46 2.43 -6.20 -10.28
CA ALA A 46 1.05 -6.39 -10.72
C ALA A 46 0.74 -7.84 -11.13
N SER A 47 1.75 -8.53 -11.68
CA SER A 47 1.68 -9.93 -12.13
C SER A 47 2.13 -10.96 -11.09
N ALA A 48 2.62 -10.53 -9.93
CA ALA A 48 3.21 -11.44 -8.95
C ALA A 48 2.17 -12.46 -8.45
N VAL A 49 2.58 -13.72 -8.41
CA VAL A 49 1.79 -14.86 -7.91
C VAL A 49 2.60 -15.56 -6.83
N GLY A 50 1.95 -15.86 -5.71
CA GLY A 50 2.62 -16.48 -4.57
C GLY A 50 3.39 -15.45 -3.73
N PRO A 51 4.29 -15.91 -2.84
CA PRO A 51 4.77 -15.07 -1.75
C PRO A 51 6.07 -14.31 -2.03
N ALA A 52 6.62 -14.44 -3.25
CA ALA A 52 7.85 -13.73 -3.63
C ALA A 52 7.59 -12.21 -3.66
N PHE A 53 8.25 -11.50 -2.76
CA PHE A 53 8.10 -10.07 -2.61
C PHE A 53 8.70 -9.30 -3.79
N VAL A 54 8.05 -8.19 -4.18
CA VAL A 54 8.53 -7.27 -5.22
C VAL A 54 8.52 -5.86 -4.66
N ASP A 55 9.70 -5.29 -4.44
CA ASP A 55 9.87 -3.94 -3.91
C ASP A 55 9.54 -2.87 -4.96
N ALA A 56 8.25 -2.63 -5.18
CA ALA A 56 7.77 -1.59 -6.08
C ALA A 56 7.35 -0.30 -5.34
N GLY A 57 7.52 -0.25 -4.01
CA GLY A 57 7.11 0.87 -3.16
C GLY A 57 5.63 0.87 -2.78
N GLY A 58 5.12 1.98 -2.26
CA GLY A 58 3.79 2.04 -1.63
C GLY A 58 3.84 1.61 -0.17
N GLY A 59 2.75 0.99 0.32
CA GLY A 59 2.67 0.42 1.67
C GLY A 59 2.02 -0.97 1.67
N GLU A 60 2.66 -1.95 2.30
CA GLU A 60 2.22 -3.35 2.36
C GLU A 60 2.21 -3.86 3.80
N GLU A 61 1.31 -4.80 4.06
CA GLU A 61 1.13 -5.42 5.37
C GLU A 61 1.88 -6.75 5.41
N CYS A 62 2.82 -6.87 6.34
CA CYS A 62 3.65 -8.06 6.52
C CYS A 62 3.13 -8.91 7.68
N LEU A 63 2.17 -9.79 7.38
CA LEU A 63 1.55 -10.67 8.37
C LEU A 63 1.62 -12.13 7.93
N PRO A 64 1.87 -13.08 8.84
CA PRO A 64 2.09 -12.89 10.28
C PRO A 64 3.55 -12.58 10.66
N THR A 65 4.46 -12.50 9.68
CA THR A 65 5.90 -12.39 9.90
C THR A 65 6.50 -11.25 9.09
N VAL A 66 7.60 -10.69 9.61
CA VAL A 66 8.58 -9.87 8.89
C VAL A 66 9.88 -10.66 8.89
N ASP A 67 10.56 -10.76 7.74
CA ASP A 67 11.78 -11.56 7.55
C ASP A 67 11.56 -13.05 7.89
N GLY A 68 10.37 -13.57 7.55
CA GLY A 68 9.99 -14.97 7.74
C GLY A 68 10.24 -15.84 6.51
N ASP A 69 9.72 -17.08 6.53
CA ASP A 69 9.52 -17.85 5.29
C ASP A 69 8.02 -18.04 5.06
N PRO A 70 7.42 -17.27 4.12
CA PRO A 70 8.04 -16.27 3.25
C PRO A 70 8.33 -14.92 3.92
N ASP A 71 9.28 -14.17 3.35
CA ASP A 71 9.90 -12.93 3.87
C ASP A 71 8.85 -11.91 4.38
N HIS A 72 7.71 -11.75 3.70
CA HIS A 72 6.68 -10.76 4.05
C HIS A 72 5.34 -11.40 4.46
N GLY A 73 5.42 -12.65 4.92
CA GLY A 73 4.24 -13.42 5.30
C GLY A 73 3.30 -13.71 4.12
N ALA A 74 2.04 -13.97 4.45
CA ALA A 74 1.11 -14.62 3.53
C ALA A 74 -0.07 -13.73 3.08
N VAL A 75 -0.26 -12.55 3.67
CA VAL A 75 -1.48 -11.74 3.43
C VAL A 75 -1.36 -10.80 2.22
N TRP A 76 -0.15 -10.39 1.86
CA TRP A 76 0.08 -9.39 0.82
C TRP A 76 -0.47 -9.77 -0.59
N PRO A 77 -0.56 -11.04 -1.01
CA PRO A 77 -1.15 -11.40 -2.30
C PRO A 77 -2.66 -11.72 -2.22
N LEU A 78 -3.26 -11.74 -1.02
CA LEU A 78 -4.65 -12.17 -0.83
C LEU A 78 -5.64 -11.03 -1.02
N ALA A 79 -6.82 -11.32 -1.57
CA ALA A 79 -7.89 -10.33 -1.66
C ALA A 79 -8.46 -10.00 -0.27
N TRP A 80 -8.68 -8.72 -0.03
CA TRP A 80 -9.27 -8.15 1.18
C TRP A 80 -10.67 -7.65 0.89
N GLN A 81 -11.55 -7.74 1.88
CA GLN A 81 -12.87 -7.14 1.81
C GLN A 81 -12.87 -5.80 2.57
N PRO A 82 -13.59 -4.78 2.08
CA PRO A 82 -13.81 -3.57 2.86
C PRO A 82 -14.41 -3.92 4.22
N GLY A 83 -13.77 -3.45 5.29
CA GLY A 83 -14.38 -3.46 6.61
C GLY A 83 -15.45 -2.37 6.72
N ALA A 84 -16.37 -2.52 7.67
CA ALA A 84 -17.23 -1.42 8.09
C ALA A 84 -16.38 -0.29 8.65
N ARG A 85 -16.73 0.97 8.33
CA ARG A 85 -16.19 2.12 9.05
C ARG A 85 -16.94 2.25 10.38
N GLU A 86 -16.22 2.55 11.44
CA GLU A 86 -16.87 2.93 12.70
C GLU A 86 -17.83 4.10 12.45
N GLY A 87 -19.11 3.91 12.76
CA GLY A 87 -20.17 4.93 12.59
C GLY A 87 -20.97 4.86 11.28
N GLU A 88 -20.66 3.93 10.37
CA GLU A 88 -21.46 3.69 9.16
C GLU A 88 -22.46 2.54 9.48
N ALA A 89 -23.75 2.88 9.63
CA ALA A 89 -24.79 1.88 9.87
C ALA A 89 -24.88 0.94 8.66
N ALA A 90 -24.93 -0.37 8.93
CA ALA A 90 -24.95 -1.46 7.95
C ALA A 90 -26.11 -1.37 6.94
#